data_AF-A0A2E6CCD4-F1
#
_entry.id   AF-A0A2E6CCD4-F1
#
_cell.length_a   1.000
_cell.length_b   1.000
_cell.length_c   1.000
_cell.angle_alpha   90.00
_cell.angle_beta   90.00
_cell.angle_gamma   90.00
#
_symmetry.space_group_name_H-M   'P 1'
#
loop_
_entity.id
_entity.type
_entity.pdbx_description
1 polymer ?
#
loop_
_entity_poly.entity_id
_entity_poly.type
_entity_poly.pdbx_seq_one_letter_code
_entity_poly.pdbx_strand_id
1 'polypeptide(L)'
;MLRYFVFIFLLIFLSINIYHYTISYEVIKLEKQNNILTKEIFTELDKRNQLKAEWAIIISPSNLEKLAEKYSKKLKLKPIRGDQIEVLSPRIVEGE
;
A
#
# COMPACT_ATOMS: atom_id res chain seq x y z
N MET A 1 62.29 -1.55 -12.73
CA MET A 1 61.49 -2.48 -11.91
C MET A 1 60.50 -1.73 -11.01
N LEU A 2 60.93 -0.99 -9.97
CA LEU A 2 60.04 -0.31 -9.02
C LEU A 2 58.97 0.60 -9.67
N ARG A 3 59.37 1.38 -10.69
CA ARG A 3 58.48 2.31 -11.40
C ARG A 3 57.32 1.61 -12.12
N TYR A 4 57.50 0.38 -12.59
CA TYR A 4 56.42 -0.41 -13.20
C TYR A 4 55.44 -0.93 -12.14
N PHE A 5 55.95 -1.37 -10.99
CA PHE A 5 55.09 -1.76 -9.87
C PHE A 5 54.21 -0.61 -9.40
N VAL A 6 54.77 0.60 -9.27
CA VAL A 6 53.99 1.80 -8.90
C VAL A 6 52.86 2.07 -9.91
N PHE A 7 53.13 1.95 -11.21
CA PHE A 7 52.10 2.11 -12.24
C PHE A 7 50.99 1.05 -12.14
N ILE A 8 51.35 -0.21 -11.88
CA ILE A 8 50.37 -1.30 -11.70
C ILE A 8 49.50 -1.04 -10.46
N PHE A 9 50.10 -0.65 -9.34
CA PHE A 9 49.35 -0.31 -8.13
C PHE A 9 48.40 0.88 -8.35
N LEU A 10 48.83 1.89 -9.10
CA LEU A 10 47.98 3.03 -9.44
C LEU A 10 46.77 2.60 -10.28
N LEU A 11 46.99 1.72 -11.27
CA LEU A 11 45.89 1.17 -12.07
C LEU A 11 44.92 0.35 -11.22
N ILE A 12 45.42 -0.52 -10.33
CA ILE A 12 44.57 -1.32 -9.43
C ILE A 12 43.75 -0.40 -8.52
N PHE A 13 44.38 0.63 -7.93
CA PHE A 13 43.69 1.59 -7.08
C PHE A 13 42.59 2.35 -7.84
N LEU A 14 42.87 2.75 -9.08
CA LEU A 14 41.90 3.43 -9.92
C LEU A 14 40.71 2.51 -10.26
N SER A 15 40.98 1.25 -10.63
CA SER A 15 39.93 0.26 -10.91
C SER A 15 39.03 0.01 -9.70
N ILE A 16 39.60 -0.10 -8.50
CA ILE A 16 38.83 -0.27 -7.26
C ILE A 16 37.94 0.95 -6.99
N ASN A 17 38.46 2.17 -7.17
CA ASN A 17 37.67 3.39 -6.98
C ASN A 17 36.50 3.48 -7.97
N ILE A 18 36.73 3.16 -9.24
CA ILE A 18 35.68 3.15 -10.26
C ILE A 18 34.61 2.11 -9.88
N TYR A 19 35.02 0.91 -9.52
CA TYR A 19 34.10 -0.14 -9.09
C TYR A 19 33.27 0.27 -7.87
N HIS A 20 33.93 0.79 -6.83
CA HIS A 20 33.28 1.27 -5.62
C HIS A 20 32.27 2.39 -5.91
N TYR A 21 32.62 3.33 -6.78
CA TYR A 21 31.73 4.40 -7.20
C TYR A 21 30.49 3.86 -7.91
N THR A 22 30.66 2.91 -8.84
CA THR A 22 29.53 2.29 -9.56
C THR A 22 28.57 1.60 -8.60
N ILE A 23 29.08 0.75 -7.71
CA ILE A 23 28.23 0.04 -6.73
C ILE A 23 27.54 1.03 -5.78
N SER A 24 28.27 2.03 -5.27
CA SER A 24 27.68 3.06 -4.39
C SER A 24 26.55 3.81 -5.10
N TYR A 25 26.74 4.15 -6.38
CA TYR A 25 25.72 4.84 -7.17
C TYR A 25 24.48 3.97 -7.39
N GLU A 26 24.66 2.68 -7.69
CA GLU A 26 23.54 1.74 -7.84
C GLU A 26 22.76 1.57 -6.54
N VAL A 27 23.43 1.47 -5.40
CA VAL A 27 22.79 1.39 -4.08
C VAL A 27 21.97 2.65 -3.81
N ILE A 28 22.55 3.84 -4.00
CA ILE A 28 21.83 5.12 -3.80
C ILE A 28 20.60 5.21 -4.71
N LYS A 29 20.72 4.74 -5.96
CA LYS A 29 19.61 4.73 -6.91
C LYS A 29 18.48 3.81 -6.44
N LEU A 30 18.80 2.60 -6.00
CA LEU A 30 17.82 1.63 -5.50
C LEU A 30 17.17 2.12 -4.20
N GLU A 31 17.93 2.72 -3.29
CA GLU A 31 17.41 3.31 -2.06
C GLU A 31 16.41 4.43 -2.36
N LYS A 32 16.74 5.32 -3.32
CA LYS A 32 15.84 6.38 -3.75
C LYS A 32 14.53 5.82 -4.32
N GLN A 33 14.61 4.78 -5.16
CA GLN A 33 13.42 4.11 -5.71
C GLN A 33 12.58 3.45 -4.61
N ASN A 34 13.21 2.78 -3.66
CA ASN A 34 12.54 2.15 -2.53
C ASN A 34 11.81 3.19 -1.67
N ASN A 35 12.45 4.33 -1.38
CA ASN A 35 11.83 5.41 -0.62
C ASN A 35 10.62 6.01 -1.36
N ILE A 36 10.68 6.18 -2.68
CA ILE A 36 9.53 6.65 -3.48
C ILE A 36 8.38 5.64 -3.37
N LEU A 37 8.64 4.37 -3.63
CA LEU A 37 7.62 3.31 -3.54
C LEU A 37 7.02 3.21 -2.15
N THR A 38 7.85 3.30 -1.10
CA THR A 38 7.39 3.27 0.28
C THR A 38 6.44 4.44 0.56
N LYS A 39 6.78 5.65 0.13
CA LYS A 39 5.89 6.82 0.27
C LYS A 39 4.58 6.65 -0.49
N GLU A 40 4.62 6.11 -1.70
CA GLU A 40 3.41 5.81 -2.48
C GLU A 40 2.53 4.79 -1.75
N ILE A 41 3.11 3.72 -1.21
CA ILE A 41 2.38 2.70 -0.43
C ILE A 41 1.70 3.33 0.78
N PHE A 42 2.41 4.14 1.57
CA PHE A 42 1.81 4.82 2.72
C PHE A 42 0.69 5.76 2.30
N THR A 43 0.87 6.51 1.21
CA THR A 43 -0.15 7.42 0.69
C THR A 43 -1.42 6.66 0.26
N GLU A 44 -1.27 5.53 -0.42
CA GLU A 44 -2.41 4.70 -0.84
C GLU A 44 -3.08 3.98 0.36
N LEU A 45 -2.31 3.61 1.38
CA LEU A 45 -2.86 3.06 2.64
C LEU A 45 -3.70 4.11 3.38
N ASP A 46 -3.20 5.33 3.50
CA ASP A 46 -3.93 6.43 4.14
C ASP A 46 -5.22 6.77 3.36
N LYS A 47 -5.13 6.83 2.02
CA LYS A 47 -6.30 7.02 1.16
C LYS A 47 -7.32 5.90 1.32
N ARG A 48 -6.90 4.64 1.41
CA ARG A 48 -7.78 3.50 1.67
C ARG A 48 -8.48 3.65 3.02
N ASN A 49 -7.75 4.04 4.06
CA ASN A 49 -8.31 4.24 5.40
C ASN A 49 -9.34 5.38 5.40
N GLN A 50 -9.03 6.49 4.72
CA GLN A 50 -9.96 7.59 4.54
C GLN A 50 -11.24 7.12 3.82
N LEU A 51 -11.11 6.43 2.68
CA LEU A 51 -12.26 5.91 1.94
C LEU A 51 -13.08 4.92 2.76
N LYS A 52 -12.43 4.07 3.57
CA LYS A 52 -13.13 3.16 4.47
C LYS A 52 -13.92 3.91 5.54
N ALA A 53 -13.36 4.99 6.09
CA ALA A 53 -14.04 5.84 7.06
C ALA A 53 -15.22 6.59 6.43
N GLU A 54 -15.03 7.18 5.25
CA GLU A 54 -16.10 7.84 4.48
C GLU A 54 -17.21 6.85 4.13
N TRP A 55 -16.85 5.64 3.69
CA TRP A 55 -17.81 4.59 3.39
C TRP A 55 -18.61 4.21 4.64
N ALA A 56 -17.95 4.02 5.79
CA ALA A 56 -18.62 3.73 7.05
C ALA A 56 -19.62 4.83 7.48
N ILE A 57 -19.31 6.10 7.18
CA ILE A 57 -20.24 7.21 7.39
C ILE A 57 -21.43 7.11 6.44
N ILE A 58 -21.19 6.88 5.14
CA ILE A 58 -22.24 6.76 4.13
C ILE A 58 -23.20 5.60 4.43
N ILE A 59 -22.66 4.44 4.83
CA ILE A 59 -23.43 3.24 5.18
C ILE A 59 -23.90 3.23 6.63
N SER A 60 -23.77 4.33 7.36
CA SER A 60 -24.30 4.39 8.72
C SER A 60 -25.82 4.19 8.71
N PRO A 61 -26.40 3.52 9.73
CA PRO A 61 -27.82 3.18 9.75
C PRO A 61 -28.73 4.38 9.52
N SER A 62 -28.40 5.53 10.11
CA SER A 62 -29.18 6.77 9.96
C SER A 62 -29.15 7.34 8.55
N ASN A 63 -28.02 7.23 7.84
CA ASN A 63 -27.91 7.67 6.44
C ASN A 63 -28.61 6.69 5.50
N LEU A 64 -28.53 5.39 5.77
CA LEU A 64 -29.27 4.35 5.03
C LEU A 64 -30.78 4.50 5.20
N GLU A 65 -31.25 4.79 6.41
CA GLU A 65 -32.67 5.06 6.70
C GLU A 65 -33.18 6.26 5.90
N LYS A 66 -32.49 7.39 5.96
CA LYS A 66 -32.81 8.59 5.16
C LYS A 66 -32.85 8.29 3.66
N LEU A 67 -31.91 7.49 3.16
CA LEU A 67 -31.87 7.10 1.76
C LEU A 67 -33.06 6.19 1.40
N ALA A 68 -33.37 5.22 2.24
CA ALA A 68 -34.50 4.32 2.07
C ALA A 68 -35.82 5.09 2.07
N GLU A 69 -36.03 6.01 3.01
CA GLU A 69 -37.23 6.86 3.07
C GLU A 69 -37.40 7.71 1.80
N LYS A 70 -36.32 8.35 1.34
CA LYS A 70 -36.33 9.20 0.15
C LYS A 70 -36.77 8.45 -1.10
N TYR A 71 -36.35 7.20 -1.26
CA TYR A 71 -36.66 6.40 -2.46
C TYR A 71 -37.77 5.37 -2.27
N SER A 72 -38.28 5.18 -1.04
CA SER A 72 -39.28 4.17 -0.69
C SER A 72 -40.52 4.22 -1.59
N LYS A 73 -41.07 5.42 -1.81
CA LYS A 73 -42.26 5.59 -2.68
C LYS A 73 -41.98 5.25 -4.15
N LYS A 74 -40.80 5.59 -4.66
CA LYS A 74 -40.43 5.36 -6.06
C LYS A 74 -40.10 3.88 -6.32
N LEU A 75 -39.42 3.24 -5.38
CA LEU A 75 -38.93 1.86 -5.49
C LEU A 75 -39.89 0.84 -4.87
N LYS A 76 -41.01 1.27 -4.29
CA LYS A 76 -41.99 0.42 -3.58
C LYS A 76 -41.31 -0.48 -2.54
N LEU A 77 -40.37 0.10 -1.78
CA LEU A 77 -39.62 -0.62 -0.77
C LEU A 77 -40.57 -1.09 0.35
N LYS A 78 -40.37 -2.34 0.80
CA LYS A 78 -41.06 -2.90 1.97
C LYS A 78 -40.03 -3.10 3.08
N PRO A 79 -40.40 -2.86 4.35
CA PRO A 79 -39.51 -3.14 5.47
C PRO A 79 -39.12 -4.62 5.45
N ILE A 80 -37.84 -4.90 5.66
CA ILE A 80 -37.34 -6.27 5.79
C ILE A 80 -37.97 -6.89 7.04
N ARG A 81 -38.37 -8.15 6.94
CA ARG A 81 -38.86 -8.91 8.10
C ARG A 81 -37.70 -9.68 8.72
N GLY A 82 -37.74 -9.88 10.05
CA GLY A 82 -36.64 -10.51 10.79
C GLY A 82 -36.31 -11.94 10.35
N ASP A 83 -37.28 -12.65 9.78
CA ASP A 83 -37.11 -13.99 9.19
C ASP A 83 -36.33 -14.00 7.88
N GLN A 84 -36.03 -12.83 7.31
CA GLN A 84 -35.26 -12.67 6.07
C GLN A 84 -33.77 -12.35 6.33
N ILE A 85 -33.35 -12.26 7.59
CA ILE A 85 -31.97 -11.93 7.98
C ILE A 85 -31.23 -13.22 8.32
N GLU A 86 -30.32 -13.63 7.43
CA GLU A 86 -29.41 -14.76 7.70
C GLU A 86 -28.15 -14.24 8.42
N VAL A 87 -27.99 -14.61 9.69
CA VAL A 87 -26.79 -14.28 10.45
C VAL A 87 -25.70 -15.28 10.10
N LEU A 88 -24.81 -14.89 9.17
CA LEU A 88 -23.58 -15.63 8.90
C LEU A 88 -22.70 -15.63 10.16
N SER A 89 -22.67 -16.76 10.86
CA SER A 89 -21.75 -16.97 11.99
C SER A 89 -20.31 -17.03 11.44
N PRO A 90 -19.35 -16.31 12.02
CA PRO A 90 -17.98 -16.34 11.54
C PRO A 90 -17.44 -17.78 11.66
N ARG A 91 -17.05 -18.36 10.53
CA ARG A 91 -16.29 -19.62 10.50
C ARG A 91 -14.97 -19.35 11.23
N ILE A 92 -14.86 -19.84 12.46
CA ILE A 92 -13.58 -19.93 13.15
C ILE A 92 -12.71 -20.83 12.28
N VAL A 93 -11.72 -20.24 11.61
CA VAL A 93 -10.67 -21.00 10.93
C VAL A 93 -9.73 -21.46 12.04
N GLU A 94 -10.02 -22.63 12.59
CA GLU A 94 -9.11 -23.35 13.47
C GLU A 94 -7.90 -23.74 12.61
N GLY A 95 -6.72 -23.28 13.02
CA GLY A 95 -5.49 -23.47 12.27
C GLY A 95 -5.02 -24.92 12.32
N GLU A 96 -4.45 -25.36 11.20
CA GLU A 96 -3.42 -26.41 11.15
C GLU A 96 -2.14 -25.79 10.57
#